data_AF-A0AAU7R588-F1
#
_entry.id   AF-A0AAU7R588-F1
#
_cell.length_a   1.000
_cell.length_b   1.000
_cell.length_c   1.000
_cell.angle_alpha   90.00
_cell.angle_beta   90.00
_cell.angle_gamma   90.00
#
_symmetry.space_group_name_H-M   'P 1'
#
loop_
_entity.id
_entity.type
_entity.pdbx_description
1 polymer ?
#
loop_
_entity_poly.entity_id
_entity_poly.type
_entity_poly.pdbx_seq_one_letter_code
_entity_poly.pdbx_strand_id
1 'polypeptide(L)'
;MSAAELDRAVTLLVRQVGHWQQPRWSAKADGGNVSRADLVHKLVQEIANLAADAAGEPRREVPRLPSDLALPDQLRVVTADLTLADPPDQVLAGAAEAVTRTRTAL
;
A
#
# COMPACT_ATOMS: atom_id res chain seq x y z
N MET A 1 -16.21 -6.09 -0.76
CA MET A 1 -15.50 -5.60 -1.95
C MET A 1 -14.76 -6.77 -2.55
N SER A 2 -14.62 -6.80 -3.88
CA SER A 2 -13.90 -7.85 -4.61
C SER A 2 -12.42 -7.51 -4.80
N ALA A 3 -11.59 -8.51 -5.12
CA ALA A 3 -10.17 -8.31 -5.45
C ALA A 3 -9.96 -7.32 -6.61
N ALA A 4 -10.90 -7.26 -7.57
CA ALA A 4 -10.86 -6.32 -8.68
C ALA A 4 -11.01 -4.85 -8.24
N GLU A 5 -11.76 -4.59 -7.17
CA GLU A 5 -11.91 -3.23 -6.63
C GLU A 5 -10.64 -2.79 -5.90
N LEU A 6 -9.99 -3.70 -5.17
CA LEU A 6 -8.68 -3.46 -4.56
C LEU A 6 -7.62 -3.19 -5.63
N ASP A 7 -7.54 -4.02 -6.67
CA ASP A 7 -6.60 -3.84 -7.79
C ASP A 7 -6.80 -2.48 -8.48
N ARG A 8 -8.05 -2.08 -8.71
CA ARG A 8 -8.37 -0.76 -9.26
C ARG A 8 -7.88 0.36 -8.34
N ALA A 9 -8.11 0.26 -7.03
CA ALA A 9 -7.67 1.29 -6.07
C ALA A 9 -6.14 1.43 -6.06
N VAL A 10 -5.41 0.30 -6.08
CA VAL A 10 -3.94 0.27 -6.13
C VAL A 10 -3.43 0.82 -7.44
N THR A 11 -4.01 0.44 -8.57
CA THR A 11 -3.66 0.97 -9.89
C THR A 11 -3.77 2.50 -9.94
N LEU A 12 -4.83 3.07 -9.35
CA LEU A 12 -4.99 4.53 -9.29
C LEU A 12 -3.91 5.21 -8.45
N LEU A 13 -3.60 4.66 -7.27
CA LEU A 13 -2.52 5.18 -6.42
C LEU A 13 -1.18 5.11 -7.15
N VAL A 14 -0.85 3.96 -7.73
CA VAL A 14 0.43 3.76 -8.42
C VAL A 14 0.55 4.67 -9.64
N ARG A 15 -0.52 4.92 -10.41
CA ARG A 15 -0.49 5.90 -11.50
C ARG A 15 -0.21 7.33 -11.00
N GLN A 16 -0.74 7.70 -9.84
CA GLN A 16 -0.50 9.02 -9.24
C GLN A 16 0.95 9.21 -8.79
N VAL A 17 1.58 8.17 -8.24
CA VAL A 17 2.92 8.29 -7.63
C VAL A 17 4.06 7.73 -8.48
N GLY A 18 3.76 6.93 -9.51
CA GLY A 18 4.78 6.18 -10.28
C GLY A 18 5.75 7.06 -11.07
N HIS A 19 5.39 8.33 -11.30
CA HIS A 19 6.26 9.32 -11.94
C HIS A 19 6.97 10.24 -10.94
N TRP A 20 6.80 10.02 -9.63
CA TRP A 20 7.37 10.90 -8.60
C TRP A 20 8.88 10.71 -8.51
N GLN A 21 9.58 11.82 -8.25
CA GLN A 21 11.01 11.83 -7.95
C GLN A 21 11.22 12.03 -6.45
N GLN A 22 12.43 11.75 -5.97
CA GLN A 22 12.79 11.78 -4.54
C GLN A 22 12.30 13.04 -3.78
N PRO A 23 12.42 14.28 -4.31
CA PRO A 23 11.94 15.46 -3.58
C PRO A 23 10.43 15.44 -3.28
N ARG A 24 9.63 14.84 -4.18
CA ARG A 24 8.18 14.74 -3.97
C ARG A 24 7.83 13.68 -2.93
N TRP A 25 8.59 12.58 -2.89
CA TRP A 25 8.48 11.54 -1.87
C TRP A 25 8.84 12.04 -0.46
N SER A 26 9.88 12.87 -0.34
CA SER A 26 10.31 13.44 0.94
C SER A 26 9.42 14.58 1.45
N ALA A 27 8.55 15.14 0.61
CA ALA A 27 7.60 16.16 1.03
C ALA A 27 6.54 15.58 1.99
N LYS A 28 5.98 16.45 2.84
CA LYS A 28 4.92 16.06 3.78
C LYS A 28 3.66 15.60 3.05
N ALA A 29 3.01 14.58 3.61
CA ALA A 29 1.65 14.21 3.22
C ALA A 29 0.64 15.20 3.81
N ASP A 30 -0.50 15.36 3.15
CA ASP A 30 -1.57 16.25 3.61
C ASP A 30 -2.18 15.73 4.91
N GLY A 31 -2.50 16.65 5.83
CA GLY A 31 -3.16 16.33 7.10
C GLY A 31 -2.29 15.60 8.13
N GLY A 32 -0.97 15.48 7.91
CA GLY A 32 -0.07 14.77 8.81
C GLY A 32 1.32 15.40 8.98
N ASN A 33 2.13 14.77 9.83
CA ASN A 33 3.52 15.18 10.12
C ASN A 33 4.58 14.24 9.52
N VAL A 34 4.17 13.27 8.70
CA VAL A 34 5.05 12.27 8.06
C VAL A 34 5.32 12.63 6.60
N SER A 35 6.40 12.08 6.03
CA SER A 35 6.64 12.19 4.59
C SER A 35 5.62 11.34 3.82
N ARG A 36 5.40 11.69 2.55
CA ARG A 36 4.60 10.88 1.62
C ARG A 36 5.15 9.45 1.50
N ALA A 37 6.47 9.31 1.55
CA ALA A 37 7.14 8.02 1.48
C ALA A 37 6.89 7.15 2.72
N ASP A 38 6.87 7.75 3.91
CA ASP A 38 6.54 7.04 5.15
C ASP A 38 5.07 6.62 5.16
N LEU A 39 4.17 7.49 4.67
CA LEU A 39 2.75 7.17 4.57
C LEU A 39 2.51 5.97 3.63
N VAL A 40 3.15 5.94 2.46
CA VAL A 40 3.00 4.81 1.52
C VAL A 40 3.65 3.54 2.05
N HIS A 41 4.81 3.62 2.71
CA HIS A 41 5.42 2.42 3.31
C HIS A 41 4.60 1.87 4.49
N LYS A 42 3.98 2.74 5.28
CA LYS A 42 2.99 2.30 6.27
C LYS A 42 1.84 1.53 5.61
N LEU A 43 1.30 2.03 4.50
CA LEU A 43 0.29 1.29 3.72
C LEU A 43 0.83 -0.06 3.22
N VAL A 44 2.05 -0.11 2.69
CA VAL A 44 2.69 -1.36 2.25
C VAL A 44 2.77 -2.37 3.42
N GLN A 45 3.20 -1.92 4.60
CA GLN A 45 3.24 -2.76 5.80
C GLN A 45 1.85 -3.23 6.23
N GLU A 46 0.84 -2.34 6.20
CA GLU A 46 -0.54 -2.69 6.53
C GLU A 46 -1.08 -3.79 5.61
N ILE A 47 -0.88 -3.67 4.29
CA ILE A 47 -1.32 -4.69 3.33
C ILE A 47 -0.55 -6.01 3.53
N ALA A 48 0.76 -5.96 3.77
CA ALA A 48 1.56 -7.17 4.05
C ALA A 48 1.09 -7.89 5.33
N ASN A 49 0.69 -7.15 6.37
CA ASN A 49 0.13 -7.73 7.58
C ASN A 49 -1.20 -8.43 7.30
N LEU A 50 -2.07 -7.83 6.49
CA LEU A 50 -3.32 -8.46 6.08
C LEU A 50 -3.09 -9.74 5.27
N ALA A 51 -2.08 -9.75 4.39
CA ALA A 51 -1.69 -10.92 3.62
C ALA A 51 -1.21 -12.06 4.54
N ALA A 52 -0.33 -11.74 5.49
CA ALA A 52 0.15 -12.71 6.48
C ALA A 52 -0.99 -13.28 7.33
N ASP A 53 -1.90 -12.42 7.81
CA ASP A 53 -3.07 -12.85 8.60
C ASP A 53 -3.98 -13.80 7.80
N ALA A 54 -4.24 -13.47 6.52
CA ALA A 54 -5.07 -14.30 5.64
C ALA A 54 -4.41 -15.66 5.33
N ALA A 55 -3.08 -15.67 5.16
CA ALA A 55 -2.31 -16.88 4.93
C ALA A 55 -2.04 -17.71 6.21
N GLY A 56 -2.40 -17.21 7.39
CA GLY A 56 -2.06 -17.84 8.67
C GLY A 56 -0.56 -17.82 8.98
N GLU A 57 0.17 -16.86 8.40
CA GLU A 57 1.61 -16.68 8.59
C GLU A 57 1.93 -15.63 9.67
N PRO A 58 3.11 -15.68 10.30
CA PRO A 58 3.58 -14.60 11.15
C PRO A 58 3.74 -13.29 10.36
N ARG A 59 3.26 -12.19 10.93
CA ARG A 59 3.55 -10.85 10.39
C ARG A 59 5.05 -10.57 10.43
N ARG A 60 5.57 -9.99 9.35
CA ARG A 60 6.98 -9.60 9.20
C ARG A 60 7.07 -8.14 8.79
N GLU A 61 8.14 -7.47 9.22
CA GLU A 61 8.41 -6.11 8.73
C GLU A 61 8.78 -6.15 7.25
N VAL A 62 8.16 -5.28 6.45
CA VAL A 62 8.51 -5.05 5.07
C VAL A 62 9.75 -4.16 5.02
N PRO A 63 10.87 -4.64 4.45
CA PRO A 63 12.08 -3.85 4.37
C PRO A 63 11.86 -2.51 3.68
N ARG A 64 12.39 -1.43 4.26
CA ARG A 64 12.50 -0.15 3.56
C ARG A 64 13.70 -0.20 2.63
N LEU A 65 13.43 -0.19 1.32
CA LEU A 65 14.50 -0.18 0.32
C LEU A 65 15.22 1.18 0.29
N PRO A 66 16.48 1.25 -0.20
CA PRO A 66 17.26 2.50 -0.20
C PRO A 66 16.64 3.65 -1.00
N SER A 67 15.72 3.34 -1.92
CA SER A 67 15.04 4.33 -2.75
C SER A 67 13.53 4.23 -2.60
N ASP A 68 12.89 5.36 -2.31
CA ASP A 68 11.44 5.48 -2.18
C ASP A 68 10.71 5.30 -3.52
N LEU A 69 11.45 5.32 -4.63
CA LEU A 69 10.94 5.02 -5.97
C LEU A 69 10.44 3.58 -6.10
N ALA A 70 10.87 2.68 -5.22
CA ALA A 70 10.44 1.29 -5.21
C ALA A 70 9.10 1.07 -4.47
N LEU A 71 8.59 2.06 -3.73
CA LEU A 71 7.35 1.93 -2.96
C LEU A 71 6.12 1.52 -3.79
N PRO A 72 5.91 2.03 -5.03
CA PRO A 72 4.78 1.60 -5.84
C PRO A 72 4.86 0.12 -6.23
N ASP A 73 6.06 -0.40 -6.45
CA ASP A 73 6.28 -1.81 -6.76
C ASP A 73 6.14 -2.69 -5.52
N GLN A 74 6.65 -2.25 -4.37
CA GLN A 74 6.40 -2.93 -3.09
C GLN A 74 4.90 -3.04 -2.81
N LEU A 75 4.13 -1.98 -3.05
CA LEU A 75 2.67 -2.00 -2.89
C LEU A 75 2.00 -3.02 -3.82
N ARG A 76 2.43 -3.11 -5.08
CA ARG A 76 1.91 -4.11 -6.03
C ARG A 76 2.18 -5.54 -5.54
N VAL A 77 3.39 -5.81 -5.07
CA VAL A 77 3.79 -7.14 -4.57
C VAL A 77 2.92 -7.55 -3.39
N VAL A 78 2.85 -6.74 -2.34
CA VAL A 78 2.07 -7.10 -1.14
C VAL A 78 0.56 -7.18 -1.42
N THR A 79 0.05 -6.42 -2.40
CA THR A 79 -1.36 -6.53 -2.84
C THR A 79 -1.61 -7.84 -3.58
N ALA A 80 -0.67 -8.28 -4.41
CA ALA A 80 -0.74 -9.58 -5.07
C ALA A 80 -0.69 -10.70 -4.03
N ASP A 81 0.20 -10.60 -3.02
CA ASP A 81 0.27 -11.55 -1.92
C ASP A 81 -1.05 -11.62 -1.14
N LEU A 82 -1.64 -10.46 -0.82
CA LEU A 82 -2.96 -10.42 -0.19
C LEU A 82 -4.02 -11.08 -1.06
N THR A 83 -4.02 -10.87 -2.37
CA THR A 83 -5.01 -11.48 -3.27
C THR A 83 -4.82 -13.00 -3.36
N LEU A 84 -3.57 -13.48 -3.39
CA LEU A 84 -3.23 -14.90 -3.41
C LEU A 84 -3.59 -15.61 -2.11
N ALA A 85 -3.59 -14.91 -0.98
CA ALA A 85 -4.00 -15.44 0.32
C ALA A 85 -5.53 -15.63 0.47
N ASP A 86 -6.31 -15.30 -0.58
CA ASP A 86 -7.77 -15.45 -0.64
C ASP A 86 -8.52 -14.95 0.61
N PRO A 87 -8.33 -13.68 1.00
CA PRO A 87 -8.89 -13.12 2.20
C PRO A 87 -10.40 -12.92 2.07
N PRO A 88 -11.15 -12.88 3.18
CA PRO A 88 -12.57 -12.53 3.17
C PRO A 88 -12.83 -11.14 2.56
N ASP A 89 -13.98 -10.95 1.90
CA ASP A 89 -14.40 -9.69 1.26
C ASP A 89 -14.33 -8.45 2.17
N GLN A 90 -14.48 -8.63 3.49
CA GLN A 90 -14.36 -7.56 4.48
C GLN A 90 -12.91 -7.05 4.62
N VAL A 91 -11.93 -7.93 4.48
CA VAL A 91 -10.50 -7.58 4.52
C VAL A 91 -10.12 -6.84 3.24
N LEU A 92 -10.59 -7.33 2.08
CA LEU A 92 -10.44 -6.62 0.81
C LEU A 92 -11.08 -5.23 0.86
N ALA A 93 -12.23 -5.11 1.53
CA ALA A 93 -12.88 -3.82 1.73
C ALA A 93 -12.05 -2.85 2.56
N GLY A 94 -11.52 -3.31 3.71
CA GLY A 94 -10.64 -2.49 4.55
C GLY A 94 -9.34 -2.09 3.83
N ALA A 95 -8.76 -3.00 3.06
CA ALA A 95 -7.56 -2.75 2.27
C ALA A 95 -7.79 -1.65 1.21
N ALA A 96 -8.86 -1.73 0.42
CA ALA A 96 -9.11 -0.72 -0.62
C ALA A 96 -9.49 0.66 -0.03
N GLU A 97 -10.13 0.67 1.15
CA GLU A 97 -10.35 1.91 1.90
C GLU A 97 -9.02 2.52 2.35
N ALA A 98 -8.10 1.72 2.89
CA ALA A 98 -6.77 2.18 3.29
C ALA A 98 -5.97 2.74 2.11
N VAL A 99 -6.00 2.06 0.96
CA VAL A 99 -5.37 2.55 -0.29
C VAL A 99 -5.99 3.88 -0.72
N THR A 100 -7.33 3.99 -0.71
CA THR A 100 -8.03 5.21 -1.11
C THR A 100 -7.72 6.38 -0.18
N ARG A 101 -7.71 6.14 1.14
CA ARG A 101 -7.37 7.14 2.16
C ARG A 101 -5.94 7.64 2.00
N THR A 102 -4.99 6.74 1.79
CA THR A 102 -3.60 7.10 1.49
C THR A 102 -3.54 7.94 0.22
N ARG A 103 -4.18 7.50 -0.87
CA ARG A 103 -4.21 8.23 -2.14
C ARG A 103 -4.72 9.67 -1.99
N THR A 104 -5.76 9.88 -1.17
CA THR A 104 -6.34 11.22 -0.93
C THR A 104 -5.45 12.15 -0.10
N ALA A 105 -4.47 11.61 0.63
CA ALA A 105 -3.55 12.37 1.48
C ALA A 105 -2.18 12.66 0.81
N LEU A 106 -2.00 12.27 -0.46
CA LEU A 106 -0.74 12.36 -1.21
C LEU A 106 -0.71 13.52 -2.19
#